data_AF-A0A7S2XUE2-F1
#
_entry.id   AF-A0A7S2XUE2-F1
#
_cell.length_a   1.000
_cell.length_b   1.000
_cell.length_c   1.000
_cell.angle_alpha   90.00
_cell.angle_beta   90.00
_cell.angle_gamma   90.00
#
_symmetry.space_group_name_H-M   'P 1'
#
loop_
_entity.id
_entity.type
_entity.pdbx_description
1 polymer ?
#
loop_
_entity_poly.entity_id
_entity_poly.type
_entity_poly.pdbx_seq_one_letter_code
_entity_poly.pdbx_strand_id
1 'polypeptide(L)'
;MRTHRMRRLSLLFRGGLLITLFALCGGAPVEDLVESLPLFGTPPTPQYSGYLDGTAGCDTSVNGAYCKVHYWFAAAAADAGDAADANKHKPVVLWLNGGPGSSSILGLLQENGPLLMNAQGGLMENPYAWTNVANLLVLES
;
A
#
# COMPACT_ATOMS: atom_id res chain seq x y z
N MET A 1 -47.57 35.05 -44.65
CA MET A 1 -46.52 35.51 -45.58
C MET A 1 -45.43 36.24 -44.79
N ARG A 2 -44.40 35.51 -44.31
CA ARG A 2 -43.12 36.07 -43.83
C ARG A 2 -42.12 34.91 -43.79
N THR A 3 -41.19 34.91 -44.72
CA THR A 3 -40.19 33.86 -44.95
C THR A 3 -38.98 34.08 -44.03
N HIS A 4 -38.67 33.12 -43.16
CA HIS A 4 -37.43 33.14 -42.38
C HIS A 4 -36.33 32.33 -43.09
N ARG A 5 -35.32 33.05 -43.60
CA ARG A 5 -34.06 32.51 -44.14
C ARG A 5 -33.29 31.77 -43.03
N MET A 6 -33.05 30.47 -43.20
CA MET A 6 -32.02 29.75 -42.44
C MET A 6 -30.63 30.23 -42.89
N ARG A 7 -29.81 30.74 -41.96
CA ARG A 7 -28.37 30.92 -42.18
C ARG A 7 -27.66 29.67 -41.70
N ARG A 8 -26.91 29.02 -42.60
CA ARG A 8 -26.00 27.91 -42.27
C ARG A 8 -24.86 28.46 -41.42
N LEU A 9 -24.70 27.96 -40.19
CA LEU A 9 -23.56 28.24 -39.34
C LEU A 9 -22.49 27.19 -39.62
N SER A 10 -21.46 27.56 -40.38
CA SER A 10 -20.25 26.78 -40.57
C SER A 10 -19.45 26.78 -39.27
N LEU A 11 -19.43 25.65 -38.56
CA LEU A 11 -18.59 25.44 -37.39
C LEU A 11 -17.16 25.18 -37.87
N LEU A 12 -16.28 26.18 -37.72
CA LEU A 12 -14.84 26.02 -37.89
C LEU A 12 -14.29 25.10 -36.80
N PHE A 13 -13.84 23.91 -37.18
CA PHE A 13 -12.96 23.08 -36.33
C PHE A 13 -11.62 23.79 -36.17
N ARG A 14 -11.43 24.51 -35.06
CA ARG A 14 -10.09 24.90 -34.60
C ARG A 14 -9.63 23.82 -33.63
N GLY A 15 -8.55 23.13 -34.01
CA GLY A 15 -7.92 22.09 -33.20
C GLY A 15 -7.59 22.58 -31.80
N GLY A 16 -8.35 22.11 -30.82
CA GLY A 16 -8.00 22.21 -29.41
C GLY A 16 -7.14 21.01 -29.06
N LEU A 17 -5.89 21.27 -28.67
CA LEU A 17 -5.01 20.31 -28.01
C LEU A 17 -5.73 19.79 -26.76
N LEU A 18 -6.20 18.54 -26.82
CA LEU A 18 -6.78 17.85 -25.67
C LEU A 18 -5.62 17.44 -24.76
N ILE A 19 -5.26 18.30 -23.81
CA ILE A 19 -4.34 17.95 -22.73
C ILE A 19 -5.13 17.05 -21.78
N THR A 20 -4.98 15.73 -21.93
CA THR A 20 -5.41 14.77 -20.91
C THR A 20 -4.53 14.99 -19.69
N LEU A 21 -5.07 15.72 -18.71
CA LEU A 21 -4.52 15.79 -17.38
C LEU A 21 -4.73 14.40 -16.74
N PHE A 22 -3.76 13.51 -16.88
CA PHE A 22 -3.68 12.32 -16.03
C PHE A 22 -3.39 12.83 -14.62
N ALA A 23 -4.44 13.00 -13.82
CA ALA A 23 -4.26 13.03 -12.38
C ALA A 23 -3.65 11.69 -11.99
N LEU A 24 -2.37 11.70 -11.58
CA LEU A 24 -1.78 10.60 -10.82
C LEU A 24 -2.55 10.55 -9.50
N CYS A 25 -3.65 9.79 -9.49
CA CYS A 25 -4.27 9.38 -8.24
C CYS A 25 -3.21 8.52 -7.54
N GLY A 26 -2.57 9.06 -6.51
CA GLY A 26 -1.61 8.33 -5.69
C GLY A 26 -2.33 7.21 -4.94
N GLY A 27 -2.45 6.06 -5.60
CA GLY A 27 -2.89 4.82 -4.99
C GLY A 27 -1.75 4.15 -4.22
N ALA A 28 -2.08 3.10 -3.47
CA ALA A 28 -1.06 2.22 -2.91
C ALA A 28 -0.18 1.62 -4.03
N PRO A 29 1.11 1.32 -3.77
CA PRO A 29 2.00 0.73 -4.76
C PRO A 29 1.53 -0.68 -5.12
N VAL A 30 0.82 -0.81 -6.24
CA VAL A 30 0.23 -2.10 -6.66
C VAL A 30 1.32 -3.13 -6.97
N GLU A 31 2.49 -2.66 -7.37
CA GLU A 31 3.70 -3.47 -7.58
C GLU A 31 4.19 -4.20 -6.32
N ASP A 32 3.90 -3.65 -5.14
CA ASP A 32 4.29 -4.23 -3.86
C ASP A 32 3.17 -5.09 -3.25
N LEU A 33 2.00 -5.18 -3.90
CA LEU A 33 0.84 -5.91 -3.38
C LEU A 33 1.16 -7.41 -3.23
N VAL A 34 0.93 -7.95 -2.03
CA VAL A 34 1.05 -9.38 -1.74
C VAL A 34 -0.24 -10.08 -2.14
N GLU A 35 -0.27 -10.65 -3.35
CA GLU A 35 -1.46 -11.32 -3.89
C GLU A 35 -1.76 -12.66 -3.20
N SER A 36 -0.70 -13.41 -2.84
CA SER A 36 -0.83 -14.68 -2.14
C SER A 36 0.40 -14.98 -1.29
N LEU A 37 0.17 -15.66 -0.17
CA LEU A 37 1.20 -16.16 0.73
C LEU A 37 1.31 -17.68 0.62
N PRO A 38 2.54 -18.23 0.48
CA PRO A 38 2.74 -19.67 0.50
C PRO A 38 2.12 -20.31 1.74
N LEU A 39 1.46 -21.46 1.55
CA LEU A 39 0.84 -22.23 2.64
C LEU A 39 -0.27 -21.50 3.41
N PHE A 40 -0.81 -20.40 2.88
CA PHE A 40 -1.97 -19.69 3.43
C PHE A 40 -2.99 -19.31 2.35
N GLY A 41 -2.54 -18.70 1.25
CA GLY A 41 -3.42 -18.14 0.21
C GLY A 41 -3.49 -16.62 0.29
N THR A 42 -4.63 -16.04 -0.07
CA THR A 42 -4.83 -14.58 -0.04
C THR A 42 -4.77 -14.05 1.40
N PRO A 43 -3.98 -12.99 1.69
CA PRO A 43 -3.93 -12.39 3.02
C PRO A 43 -5.31 -11.88 3.50
N PRO A 44 -5.57 -11.87 4.83
CA PRO A 44 -6.88 -11.49 5.39
C PRO A 44 -7.20 -10.00 5.23
N THR A 45 -6.18 -9.16 5.13
CA THR A 45 -6.27 -7.74 4.77
C THR A 45 -5.27 -7.45 3.65
N PRO A 46 -5.43 -6.37 2.85
CA PRO A 46 -4.43 -5.98 1.87
C PRO A 46 -3.05 -5.80 2.52
N GLN A 47 -2.03 -6.43 1.95
CA GLN A 47 -0.66 -6.33 2.42
C GLN A 47 0.27 -5.93 1.28
N TYR A 48 1.32 -5.17 1.60
CA TYR A 48 2.29 -4.68 0.65
C TYR A 48 3.70 -4.96 1.19
N SER A 49 4.59 -5.44 0.34
CA SER A 49 5.98 -5.79 0.71
C SER A 49 6.92 -5.30 -0.38
N GLY A 50 7.86 -4.44 -0.01
CA GLY A 50 8.72 -3.74 -0.97
C GLY A 50 9.90 -3.06 -0.30
N TYR A 51 10.43 -2.00 -0.93
CA TYR A 51 11.57 -1.26 -0.40
C TYR A 51 11.30 0.25 -0.34
N LEU A 52 11.59 0.85 0.80
CA LEU A 52 11.61 2.31 0.97
C LEU A 52 13.01 2.85 0.67
N ASP A 53 13.05 4.01 0.01
CA ASP A 53 14.30 4.71 -0.30
C ASP A 53 14.78 5.54 0.91
N GLY A 54 15.82 5.05 1.59
CA GLY A 54 16.46 5.70 2.73
C GLY A 54 17.72 6.49 2.35
N THR A 55 18.02 6.69 1.06
CA THR A 55 19.27 7.33 0.59
C THR A 55 19.45 8.76 1.11
N ALA A 56 18.37 9.46 1.45
CA ALA A 56 18.45 10.78 2.06
C ALA A 56 19.18 10.81 3.42
N GLY A 57 19.15 9.69 4.16
CA GLY A 57 19.79 9.54 5.48
C GLY A 57 20.95 8.55 5.50
N CYS A 58 21.37 8.04 4.35
CA CYS A 58 22.33 6.95 4.25
C CYS A 58 23.48 7.32 3.31
N ASP A 59 24.72 7.13 3.77
CA ASP A 59 25.90 7.31 2.92
C ASP A 59 25.96 6.18 1.88
N THR A 60 25.54 6.49 0.66
CA THR A 60 25.49 5.55 -0.46
C THR A 60 26.87 5.14 -0.95
N SER A 61 27.92 5.91 -0.68
CA SER A 61 29.29 5.55 -1.03
C SER A 61 29.83 4.41 -0.17
N VAL A 62 29.33 4.32 1.08
CA VAL A 62 29.70 3.28 2.04
C VAL A 62 28.71 2.11 1.99
N ASN A 63 27.40 2.40 1.96
CA ASN A 63 26.36 1.41 2.19
C ASN A 63 25.62 0.95 0.92
N GLY A 64 25.76 1.66 -0.20
CA GLY A 64 25.17 1.26 -1.49
C GLY A 64 23.69 0.84 -1.40
N ALA A 65 23.42 -0.44 -1.68
CA ALA A 65 22.06 -1.00 -1.68
C ALA A 65 21.42 -1.07 -0.28
N TYR A 66 22.20 -1.09 0.81
CA TYR A 66 21.68 -1.09 2.18
C TYR A 66 21.01 0.23 2.58
N CYS A 67 21.13 1.26 1.73
CA CYS A 67 20.35 2.49 1.88
C CYS A 67 18.86 2.32 1.51
N LYS A 68 18.45 1.13 1.06
CA LYS A 68 17.04 0.77 0.87
C LYS A 68 16.61 -0.18 1.97
N VAL A 69 15.49 0.14 2.60
CA VAL A 69 14.95 -0.62 3.74
C VAL A 69 13.77 -1.44 3.26
N HIS A 70 13.80 -2.75 3.49
CA HIS A 70 12.64 -3.60 3.23
C HIS A 70 11.52 -3.24 4.20
N TYR A 71 10.30 -3.14 3.68
CA TYR A 71 9.10 -2.92 4.48
C TYR A 71 8.06 -4.00 4.21
N TRP A 72 7.23 -4.26 5.21
CA TRP A 72 5.97 -4.94 5.02
C TRP A 72 4.87 -4.13 5.71
N PHE A 73 3.88 -3.70 4.94
CA PHE A 73 2.71 -3.00 5.40
C PHE A 73 1.50 -3.93 5.39
N ALA A 74 0.83 -4.08 6.53
CA ALA A 74 -0.45 -4.76 6.63
C ALA A 74 -1.55 -3.74 6.93
N ALA A 75 -2.48 -3.59 5.99
CA ALA A 75 -3.62 -2.71 6.19
C ALA A 75 -4.48 -3.21 7.35
N ALA A 76 -5.12 -2.26 8.04
CA ALA A 76 -6.07 -2.58 9.08
C ALA A 76 -7.26 -3.40 8.53
N ALA A 77 -7.97 -4.10 9.40
CA ALA A 77 -9.27 -4.66 9.06
C ALA A 77 -10.28 -3.52 8.86
N ALA A 78 -11.14 -3.66 7.85
CA ALA A 78 -12.23 -2.72 7.63
C ALA A 78 -13.30 -2.89 8.73
N ASP A 79 -13.87 -1.79 9.19
CA ASP A 79 -14.99 -1.84 10.12
C ASP A 79 -16.25 -2.35 9.39
N ALA A 80 -17.07 -3.12 10.10
CA ALA A 80 -18.29 -3.70 9.54
C ALA A 80 -19.27 -2.58 9.11
N GLY A 81 -19.42 -2.40 7.79
CA GLY A 81 -20.35 -1.43 7.20
C GLY A 81 -19.69 -0.24 6.49
N ASP A 82 -18.36 -0.12 6.54
CA ASP A 82 -17.65 0.96 5.85
C ASP A 82 -17.22 0.59 4.42
N ALA A 83 -17.32 1.57 3.52
CA ALA A 83 -16.89 1.47 2.13
C ALA A 83 -15.36 1.23 2.03
N ALA A 84 -14.86 0.99 0.81
CA ALA A 84 -13.48 0.62 0.45
C ALA A 84 -12.32 1.50 1.03
N ASP A 85 -12.65 2.53 1.82
CA ASP A 85 -11.76 3.49 2.46
C ASP A 85 -11.71 3.38 4.00
N ALA A 86 -12.39 2.40 4.62
CA ALA A 86 -12.43 2.21 6.08
C ALA A 86 -11.03 2.23 6.73
N ASN A 87 -10.06 1.62 6.05
CA ASN A 87 -8.68 1.50 6.56
C ASN A 87 -7.90 2.82 6.51
N LYS A 88 -8.31 3.78 5.67
CA LYS A 88 -7.59 5.06 5.48
C LYS A 88 -7.66 5.97 6.70
N HIS A 89 -8.67 5.78 7.56
CA HIS A 89 -8.87 6.60 8.76
C HIS A 89 -8.21 5.99 10.01
N LYS A 90 -7.78 4.72 9.95
CA LYS A 90 -7.09 4.05 11.06
C LYS A 90 -5.63 4.51 11.12
N PRO A 91 -5.04 4.66 12.32
CA PRO A 91 -3.67 5.15 12.46
C PRO A 91 -2.66 4.20 11.82
N VAL A 92 -1.52 4.73 11.38
CA VAL A 92 -0.37 3.92 10.98
C VAL A 92 0.54 3.75 12.21
N VAL A 93 0.86 2.51 12.54
CA VAL A 93 1.81 2.15 13.60
C VAL A 93 3.07 1.62 12.93
N LEU A 94 4.19 2.30 13.19
CA LEU A 94 5.51 1.78 12.86
C LEU A 94 5.96 0.81 13.96
N TRP A 95 6.42 -0.37 13.57
CA TRP A 95 6.97 -1.37 14.47
C TRP A 95 8.40 -1.73 14.07
N LEU A 96 9.29 -1.75 15.06
CA LEU A 96 10.70 -2.04 14.92
C LEU A 96 11.11 -3.05 15.99
N ASN A 97 11.62 -4.21 15.58
CA ASN A 97 12.26 -5.13 16.50
C ASN A 97 13.65 -4.61 16.90
N GLY A 98 14.08 -5.00 18.11
CA GLY A 98 15.34 -4.54 18.71
C GLY A 98 16.57 -5.36 18.29
N GLY A 99 17.58 -5.41 19.16
CA GLY A 99 18.82 -6.13 18.88
C GLY A 99 20.04 -5.31 19.25
N PRO A 100 20.91 -4.94 18.30
CA PRO A 100 20.62 -4.45 16.94
C PRO A 100 20.63 -5.51 15.82
N GLY A 101 20.00 -5.17 14.68
CA GLY A 101 20.01 -5.98 13.45
C GLY A 101 19.05 -7.15 13.42
N SER A 102 18.06 -7.20 14.32
CA SER A 102 17.00 -8.22 14.24
C SER A 102 15.92 -7.79 13.26
N SER A 103 15.36 -8.76 12.56
CA SER A 103 14.27 -8.54 11.61
C SER A 103 12.96 -8.17 12.32
N SER A 104 12.31 -7.11 11.83
CA SER A 104 10.97 -6.71 12.28
C SER A 104 9.86 -7.58 11.69
N ILE A 105 10.17 -8.36 10.64
CA ILE A 105 9.26 -9.40 10.14
C ILE A 105 8.99 -10.46 11.22
N LEU A 106 9.93 -10.67 12.17
CA LEU A 106 9.66 -11.53 13.32
C LEU A 106 8.49 -11.01 14.16
N GLY A 107 8.42 -9.70 14.42
CA GLY A 107 7.27 -9.11 15.10
C GLY A 107 5.97 -9.26 14.31
N LEU A 108 6.02 -9.08 12.99
CA LEU A 108 4.87 -9.30 12.11
C LEU A 108 4.35 -10.74 12.20
N LEU A 109 5.24 -11.74 12.18
CA LEU A 109 4.85 -13.16 12.03
C LEU A 109 4.85 -13.96 13.34
N GLN A 110 5.26 -13.38 14.46
CA GLN A 110 5.32 -14.08 15.76
C GLN A 110 4.75 -13.28 16.93
N GLU A 111 4.50 -11.98 16.76
CA GLU A 111 4.03 -11.11 17.84
C GLU A 111 2.65 -10.54 17.53
N ASN A 112 2.57 -9.51 16.68
CA ASN A 112 1.39 -8.63 16.61
C ASN A 112 0.79 -8.44 15.21
N GLY A 113 1.34 -9.08 14.18
CA GLY A 113 0.78 -9.00 12.84
C GLY A 113 -0.50 -9.82 12.63
N PRO A 114 -1.13 -9.71 11.45
CA PRO A 114 -2.39 -10.36 11.12
C PRO A 114 -2.30 -11.88 11.03
N LEU A 115 -1.11 -12.40 10.72
CA LEU A 115 -0.83 -13.82 10.55
C LEU A 115 0.39 -14.20 11.39
N LEU A 116 0.34 -15.36 12.03
CA LEU A 116 1.45 -15.94 12.78
C LEU A 116 1.98 -17.19 12.09
N MET A 117 3.28 -17.45 12.21
CA MET A 117 3.85 -18.75 11.84
C MET A 117 3.31 -19.84 12.76
N ASN A 118 2.84 -20.94 12.17
CA ASN A 118 2.44 -22.13 12.91
C ASN A 118 3.61 -23.12 13.04
N ALA A 119 3.46 -24.12 13.91
CA ALA A 119 4.50 -25.12 14.18
C ALA A 119 4.83 -26.02 12.97
N GLN A 120 4.02 -25.98 11.92
CA GLN A 120 4.18 -26.75 10.69
C GLN A 120 4.88 -25.93 9.58
N GLY A 121 5.29 -24.69 9.87
CA GLY A 121 5.97 -23.81 8.91
C GLY A 121 5.02 -23.07 7.96
N GLY A 122 3.70 -23.17 8.17
CA GLY A 122 2.70 -22.37 7.48
C GLY A 122 2.28 -21.14 8.30
N LEU A 123 1.20 -20.48 7.86
CA LEU A 123 0.63 -19.34 8.58
C LEU A 123 -0.74 -19.68 9.17
N MET A 124 -1.12 -18.98 10.23
CA MET A 124 -2.45 -19.01 10.84
C MET A 124 -2.88 -17.59 11.22
N GLU A 125 -4.18 -17.33 11.30
CA GLU A 125 -4.68 -16.00 11.69
C GLU A 125 -4.35 -15.67 13.15
N ASN A 126 -4.06 -14.40 13.41
CA ASN A 126 -3.88 -13.85 14.74
C ASN A 126 -5.17 -13.16 15.21
N PRO A 127 -5.95 -13.75 16.13
CA PRO A 127 -7.16 -13.09 16.62
C PRO A 127 -6.87 -11.81 17.42
N TYR A 128 -5.63 -11.61 17.86
CA TYR A 128 -5.18 -10.43 18.62
C TYR A 128 -4.28 -9.50 17.81
N ALA A 129 -4.38 -9.57 16.47
CA ALA A 129 -3.60 -8.73 15.58
C ALA A 129 -3.81 -7.24 15.86
N TRP A 130 -2.74 -6.46 15.80
CA TRP A 130 -2.83 -5.00 15.88
C TRP A 130 -3.53 -4.41 14.66
N THR A 131 -3.55 -5.15 13.55
CA THR A 131 -4.32 -4.80 12.36
C THR A 131 -5.82 -4.73 12.59
N ASN A 132 -6.34 -5.19 13.73
CA ASN A 132 -7.74 -4.99 14.09
C ASN A 132 -8.09 -3.49 14.27
N VAL A 133 -7.12 -2.65 14.64
CA VAL A 133 -7.37 -1.24 14.99
C VAL A 133 -6.41 -0.25 14.32
N ALA A 134 -5.32 -0.71 13.70
CA ALA A 134 -4.30 0.14 13.08
C ALA A 134 -3.74 -0.47 11.80
N ASN A 135 -3.22 0.37 10.91
CA ASN A 135 -2.38 -0.08 9.81
C ASN A 135 -0.97 -0.35 10.34
N LEU A 136 -0.43 -1.54 10.16
CA LEU A 136 0.87 -1.94 10.72
C LEU A 136 1.96 -1.86 9.65
N LEU A 137 2.98 -1.03 9.88
CA LEU A 137 4.18 -0.92 9.06
C LEU A 137 5.37 -1.51 9.83
N VAL A 138 5.96 -2.60 9.33
CA VAL A 138 7.23 -3.13 9.84
C VAL A 138 8.37 -2.78 8.88
N LEU A 139 9.54 -2.44 9.44
CA LEU A 139 10.75 -2.12 8.67
C LEU A 139 11.94 -2.98 9.13
N GLU A 140 12.72 -3.48 8.18
CA GLU A 140 14.03 -4.11 8.44
C GLU A 140 15.09 -3.02 8.65
N SER A 141 15.60 -2.85 9.88
CA SER A 141 16.48 -1.73 10.27
C SER A 141 17.71 -2.11 11.07
#